data_AF-A0AAE4NSF2-F1
#
_entry.id   AF-A0AAE4NSF2-F1
#
_cell.length_a   1.000
_cell.length_b   1.000
_cell.length_c   1.000
_cell.angle_alpha   90.00
_cell.angle_beta   90.00
_cell.angle_gamma   90.00
#
_symmetry.space_group_name_H-M   'P 1'
#
loop_
_entity.id
_entity.type
_entity.pdbx_description
1 polymer ?
#
loop_
_entity_poly.entity_id
_entity_poly.type
_entity_poly.pdbx_seq_one_letter_code
_entity_poly.pdbx_strand_id
1 'polypeptide(L)'
;MGHHNHGELKGRMAFSIILNLVITIAEVIGGILSGSLSLLSDSLHNFSDAMSILASYFAIKIGERKANEKYTFGYRRAEILVAFVNSAVLVGVSLFLLVEAYGRFKYPKPIGGPLMLAVALTGLAANVISVLLLHGHAHESMNVRSAYLHLMGDTLSSVAVVIGGVLIIKWNLTWVDPLVTVLISLYILREGYEILRGSVEVLMEASPELDLGAIKREVESIPGVRNAHHFHAWRIGEKEIHFECHVEVDDMPVSAGQAIVDEVEERLRKYGITHVTVQLEVDRCEGKGVICGKE
;
A
#
# COMPACT_ATOMS: atom_id res chain seq x y z
N MET A 1 -35.39 -1.78 -6.30
CA MET A 1 -34.77 -0.44 -6.38
C MET A 1 -33.24 -0.44 -6.10
N GLY A 2 -32.51 -1.57 -6.20
CA GLY A 2 -31.08 -1.64 -5.84
C GLY A 2 -30.07 -1.59 -7.00
N HIS A 3 -30.49 -1.63 -8.27
CA HIS A 3 -29.57 -1.73 -9.41
C HIS A 3 -29.16 -0.39 -10.05
N HIS A 4 -29.85 0.71 -9.75
CA HIS A 4 -29.54 2.03 -10.35
C HIS A 4 -28.43 2.80 -9.63
N ASN A 5 -28.24 2.64 -8.30
CA ASN A 5 -27.23 3.40 -7.55
C ASN A 5 -25.78 2.95 -7.80
N HIS A 6 -25.53 1.65 -8.00
CA HIS A 6 -24.16 1.16 -8.21
C HIS A 6 -23.56 1.54 -9.57
N GLY A 7 -24.39 1.70 -10.60
CA GLY A 7 -23.94 2.19 -11.91
C GLY A 7 -23.53 3.66 -11.88
N GLU A 8 -24.34 4.50 -11.21
CA GLU A 8 -24.02 5.92 -11.04
C GLU A 8 -22.76 6.15 -10.19
N LEU A 9 -22.57 5.41 -9.10
CA LEU A 9 -21.39 5.54 -8.24
C LEU A 9 -20.10 5.20 -9.00
N LYS A 10 -20.10 4.11 -9.80
CA LYS A 10 -18.96 3.76 -10.66
C LYS A 10 -18.66 4.84 -11.71
N GLY A 11 -19.70 5.40 -12.32
CA GLY A 11 -19.57 6.50 -13.28
C GLY A 11 -18.96 7.76 -12.64
N ARG A 12 -19.39 8.11 -11.42
CA ARG A 12 -18.87 9.26 -10.66
C ARG A 12 -17.41 9.05 -10.22
N MET A 13 -17.04 7.85 -9.80
CA MET A 13 -15.64 7.51 -9.47
C MET A 13 -14.74 7.58 -10.71
N ALA A 14 -15.17 7.00 -11.84
CA ALA A 14 -14.43 7.06 -13.09
C ALA A 14 -14.27 8.50 -13.60
N PHE A 15 -15.34 9.30 -13.51
CA PHE A 15 -15.29 10.73 -13.84
C PHE A 15 -14.30 11.47 -12.94
N SER A 16 -14.30 11.22 -11.63
CA SER A 16 -13.37 11.86 -10.69
C SER A 16 -11.91 11.51 -10.99
N ILE A 17 -11.63 10.25 -11.36
CA ILE A 17 -10.27 9.82 -11.77
C ILE A 17 -9.82 10.54 -13.05
N ILE A 18 -10.68 10.60 -14.07
CA ILE A 18 -10.35 11.29 -15.34
C ILE A 18 -10.15 12.79 -15.10
N LEU A 19 -11.02 13.41 -14.31
CA LEU A 19 -10.91 14.82 -13.94
C LEU A 19 -9.58 15.08 -13.22
N ASN A 20 -9.23 14.26 -12.23
CA ASN A 20 -7.96 14.39 -11.51
C ASN A 20 -6.77 14.24 -12.47
N LEU A 21 -6.78 13.25 -13.36
CA LEU A 21 -5.70 13.04 -14.34
C LEU A 21 -5.47 14.26 -15.26
N VAL A 22 -6.55 14.86 -15.77
CA VAL A 22 -6.46 16.05 -16.63
C VAL A 22 -5.87 17.23 -15.88
N ILE A 23 -6.26 17.40 -14.62
CA ILE A 23 -5.82 18.50 -13.77
C ILE A 23 -4.38 18.33 -13.34
N THR A 24 -3.98 17.12 -12.97
CA THR A 24 -2.59 16.76 -12.72
C THR A 24 -1.68 17.18 -13.88
N ILE A 25 -2.08 16.95 -15.14
CA ILE A 25 -1.30 17.39 -16.30
C ILE A 25 -1.20 18.91 -16.35
N ALA A 26 -2.29 19.63 -16.09
CA ALA A 26 -2.29 21.09 -16.02
C ALA A 26 -1.40 21.62 -14.89
N GLU A 27 -1.38 20.94 -13.74
CA GLU A 27 -0.54 21.28 -12.58
C GLU A 27 0.94 20.99 -12.83
N VAL A 28 1.29 19.90 -13.51
CA VAL A 28 2.68 19.64 -13.93
C VAL A 28 3.15 20.77 -14.84
N ILE A 29 2.37 21.11 -15.88
CA ILE A 29 2.72 22.18 -16.81
C ILE A 29 2.79 23.53 -16.08
N GLY A 30 1.81 23.82 -15.22
CA GLY A 30 1.76 25.02 -14.40
C GLY A 30 2.93 25.13 -13.43
N GLY A 31 3.36 24.02 -12.83
CA GLY A 31 4.49 23.94 -11.91
C GLY A 31 5.81 24.22 -12.61
N ILE A 32 6.03 23.63 -13.79
CA ILE A 32 7.22 23.90 -14.61
C ILE A 32 7.24 25.38 -15.04
N LEU A 33 6.13 25.89 -15.59
CA LEU A 33 6.07 27.25 -16.14
C LEU A 33 6.12 28.34 -15.05
N SER A 34 5.50 28.10 -13.90
CA SER A 34 5.57 29.03 -12.76
C SER A 34 6.88 28.92 -11.98
N GLY A 35 7.60 27.80 -12.14
CA GLY A 35 8.76 27.46 -11.33
C GLY A 35 8.40 27.11 -9.88
N SER A 36 7.15 26.79 -9.54
CA SER A 36 6.72 26.40 -8.20
C SER A 36 7.05 24.93 -7.92
N LEU A 37 7.84 24.67 -6.88
CA LEU A 37 8.09 23.30 -6.45
C LEU A 37 6.89 22.71 -5.71
N SER A 38 6.08 23.53 -5.02
CA SER A 38 4.92 23.00 -4.29
C SER A 38 3.85 22.50 -5.25
N LEU A 39 3.64 23.19 -6.38
CA LEU A 39 2.71 22.75 -7.43
C LEU A 39 3.23 21.50 -8.17
N LEU A 40 4.55 21.39 -8.37
CA LEU A 40 5.17 20.17 -8.86
C LEU A 40 5.01 19.00 -7.88
N SER A 41 5.14 19.25 -6.57
CA SER A 41 4.97 18.22 -5.55
C SER A 41 3.54 17.66 -5.54
N ASP A 42 2.53 18.54 -5.55
CA ASP A 42 1.11 18.16 -5.56
C ASP A 42 0.77 17.36 -6.83
N SER A 43 1.21 17.86 -8.00
CA SER A 43 0.96 17.18 -9.27
C SER A 43 1.67 15.84 -9.44
N LEU A 44 2.92 15.71 -8.99
CA LEU A 44 3.65 14.43 -9.08
C LEU A 44 3.03 13.37 -8.17
N HIS A 45 2.50 13.75 -7.00
CA HIS A 45 1.74 12.86 -6.14
C HIS A 45 0.47 12.36 -6.83
N ASN A 46 -0.39 13.29 -7.28
CA ASN A 46 -1.64 12.99 -7.97
C ASN A 46 -1.41 12.15 -9.24
N PHE A 47 -0.31 12.38 -9.95
CA PHE A 47 0.09 11.59 -11.11
C PHE A 47 0.45 10.16 -10.72
N SER A 48 1.27 10.00 -9.68
CA SER A 48 1.68 8.67 -9.21
C SER A 48 0.49 7.87 -8.73
N ASP A 49 -0.49 8.49 -8.07
CA ASP A 49 -1.71 7.82 -7.62
C ASP A 49 -2.54 7.32 -8.79
N ALA A 50 -2.73 8.15 -9.82
CA ALA A 50 -3.44 7.74 -11.03
C ALA A 50 -2.73 6.58 -11.75
N MET A 51 -1.40 6.63 -11.83
CA MET A 51 -0.60 5.54 -12.38
C MET A 51 -0.65 4.28 -11.53
N SER A 52 -0.66 4.42 -10.20
CA SER A 52 -0.80 3.32 -9.25
C SER A 52 -2.13 2.60 -9.40
N ILE A 53 -3.23 3.33 -9.54
CA ILE A 53 -4.56 2.76 -9.78
C ILE A 53 -4.57 1.97 -11.09
N LEU A 54 -4.01 2.54 -12.17
CA LEU A 54 -3.94 1.87 -13.46
C LEU A 54 -3.09 0.59 -13.38
N ALA A 55 -1.92 0.67 -12.77
CA ALA A 55 -1.02 -0.48 -12.60
C ALA A 55 -1.66 -1.56 -11.71
N SER A 56 -2.34 -1.16 -10.63
CA SER A 56 -3.04 -2.06 -9.72
C SER A 56 -4.18 -2.80 -10.43
N TYR A 57 -4.93 -2.13 -11.31
CA TYR A 57 -5.94 -2.80 -12.13
C TYR A 57 -5.35 -3.92 -12.99
N PHE A 58 -4.21 -3.67 -13.65
CA PHE A 58 -3.52 -4.71 -14.41
C PHE A 58 -2.93 -5.80 -13.51
N ALA A 59 -2.40 -5.44 -12.33
CA ALA A 59 -1.84 -6.38 -11.38
C ALA A 59 -2.89 -7.36 -10.86
N ILE A 60 -4.08 -6.87 -10.49
CA ILE A 60 -5.22 -7.71 -10.08
C ILE A 60 -5.61 -8.66 -11.21
N LYS A 61 -5.73 -8.16 -12.45
CA LYS A 61 -6.06 -8.98 -13.62
C LYS A 61 -4.99 -10.04 -13.92
N ILE A 62 -3.74 -9.76 -13.62
CA ILE A 62 -2.64 -10.73 -13.70
C ILE A 62 -2.75 -11.73 -12.55
N GLY A 63 -3.05 -11.29 -11.33
CA GLY A 63 -3.20 -12.10 -10.12
C GLY A 63 -4.35 -13.11 -10.21
N GLU A 64 -5.41 -12.82 -10.96
CA GLU A 64 -6.52 -13.74 -11.23
C GLU A 64 -6.14 -14.93 -12.14
N ARG A 65 -4.96 -14.92 -12.75
CA ARG A 65 -4.50 -16.04 -13.58
C ARG A 65 -4.22 -17.27 -12.71
N LYS A 66 -4.69 -18.42 -13.18
CA LYS A 66 -4.43 -19.71 -12.54
C LYS A 66 -2.94 -20.03 -12.51
N ALA A 67 -2.54 -20.78 -11.48
CA ALA A 67 -1.21 -21.36 -11.37
C ALA A 67 -0.89 -22.28 -12.56
N ASN A 68 0.40 -22.40 -12.87
CA ASN A 68 0.94 -23.31 -13.89
C ASN A 68 2.28 -23.89 -13.42
N GLU A 69 2.86 -24.79 -14.21
CA GLU A 69 4.11 -25.49 -13.86
C GLU A 69 5.29 -24.54 -13.58
N LYS A 70 5.31 -23.35 -14.21
CA LYS A 70 6.35 -22.33 -13.96
C LYS A 70 6.06 -21.47 -12.74
N TYR A 71 4.79 -21.14 -12.50
CA TYR A 71 4.33 -20.31 -11.40
C TYR A 71 3.32 -21.11 -10.56
N THR A 72 3.86 -21.98 -9.70
CA THR A 72 3.09 -22.99 -8.94
C THR A 72 2.15 -22.38 -7.91
N PHE A 73 2.48 -21.21 -7.37
CA PHE A 73 1.61 -20.41 -6.51
C PHE A 73 0.79 -19.36 -7.28
N GLY A 74 0.80 -19.39 -8.61
CA GLY A 74 0.12 -18.41 -9.45
C GLY A 74 0.82 -17.05 -9.48
N TYR A 75 0.04 -16.01 -9.76
CA TYR A 75 0.55 -14.67 -10.11
C TYR A 75 0.21 -13.60 -9.07
N ARG A 76 -0.22 -14.00 -7.86
CA ARG A 76 -0.68 -13.09 -6.79
C ARG A 76 0.37 -12.05 -6.37
N ARG A 77 1.65 -12.39 -6.40
CA ARG A 77 2.76 -11.45 -6.10
C ARG A 77 2.86 -10.26 -7.08
N ALA A 78 2.17 -10.28 -8.22
CA ALA A 78 2.15 -9.15 -9.14
C ALA A 78 1.59 -7.87 -8.48
N GLU A 79 0.60 -8.00 -7.61
CA GLU A 79 0.01 -6.88 -6.84
C GLU A 79 1.06 -6.26 -5.90
N ILE A 80 1.79 -7.10 -5.17
CA ILE A 80 2.86 -6.67 -4.27
C ILE A 80 4.01 -5.99 -5.03
N LEU A 81 4.39 -6.51 -6.19
CA LEU A 81 5.43 -5.91 -7.03
C LEU A 81 5.03 -4.52 -7.54
N VAL A 82 3.78 -4.33 -7.95
CA VAL A 82 3.28 -3.01 -8.36
C VAL A 82 3.28 -2.04 -7.19
N ALA A 83 2.80 -2.47 -6.01
CA ALA A 83 2.83 -1.65 -4.80
C ALA A 83 4.27 -1.24 -4.42
N PHE A 84 5.22 -2.18 -4.48
CA PHE A 84 6.64 -1.93 -4.25
C PHE A 84 7.23 -0.90 -5.23
N VAL A 85 7.02 -1.07 -6.54
CA VAL A 85 7.57 -0.15 -7.54
C VAL A 85 6.96 1.25 -7.39
N ASN A 86 5.64 1.34 -7.22
CA ASN A 86 4.96 2.63 -7.07
C ASN A 86 5.44 3.38 -5.82
N SER A 87 5.49 2.70 -4.67
CA SER A 87 5.96 3.30 -3.41
C SER A 87 7.44 3.69 -3.45
N ALA A 88 8.30 2.89 -4.10
CA ALA A 88 9.70 3.22 -4.30
C ALA A 88 9.88 4.48 -5.16
N VAL A 89 9.09 4.63 -6.24
CA VAL A 89 9.09 5.83 -7.08
C VAL A 89 8.63 7.05 -6.27
N LEU A 90 7.53 6.94 -5.51
CA LEU A 90 7.02 8.02 -4.65
C LEU A 90 8.05 8.47 -3.61
N VAL A 91 8.71 7.53 -2.92
CA VAL A 91 9.79 7.82 -1.98
C VAL A 91 10.94 8.54 -2.69
N GLY A 92 11.37 8.05 -3.85
CA GLY A 92 12.43 8.68 -4.64
C GLY A 92 12.10 10.10 -5.08
N VAL A 93 10.90 10.34 -5.60
CA VAL A 93 10.42 11.68 -5.99
C VAL A 93 10.33 12.61 -4.78
N SER A 94 9.83 12.12 -3.64
CA SER A 94 9.73 12.92 -2.42
C SER A 94 11.11 13.34 -1.90
N LEU A 95 12.08 12.43 -1.90
CA LEU A 95 13.47 12.74 -1.53
C LEU A 95 14.10 13.77 -2.49
N PHE A 96 13.86 13.61 -3.79
CA PHE A 96 14.31 14.57 -4.79
C PHE A 96 13.74 15.98 -4.54
N LEU A 97 12.44 16.09 -4.29
CA LEU A 97 11.78 17.36 -4.01
C LEU A 97 12.27 18.02 -2.71
N LEU A 98 12.59 17.22 -1.67
CA LEU A 98 13.20 17.74 -0.45
C LEU A 98 14.58 18.35 -0.71
N VAL A 99 15.41 17.72 -1.56
CA VAL A 99 16.72 18.25 -1.96
C VAL A 99 16.57 19.55 -2.76
N GLU A 100 15.65 19.59 -3.73
CA GLU A 100 15.36 20.79 -4.52
C GLU A 100 14.82 21.94 -3.65
N ALA A 101 13.92 21.64 -2.70
CA ALA A 101 13.38 22.63 -1.77
C ALA A 101 14.47 23.21 -0.86
N TYR A 102 15.38 22.37 -0.36
CA TYR A 102 16.57 22.83 0.38
C TYR A 102 17.43 23.76 -0.49
N GLY A 103 17.64 23.41 -1.76
CA GLY A 103 18.33 24.26 -2.74
C GLY A 103 17.67 25.63 -2.90
N ARG A 104 16.33 25.68 -2.95
CA ARG A 104 15.55 26.93 -3.06
C ARG A 104 15.64 27.82 -1.83
N PHE A 105 15.75 27.25 -0.63
CA PHE A 105 16.01 28.04 0.58
C PHE A 105 17.37 28.75 0.52
N LYS A 106 18.39 28.07 -0.02
CA LYS A 106 19.74 28.63 -0.15
C LYS A 106 19.85 29.63 -1.30
N TYR A 107 19.20 29.34 -2.43
CA TYR A 107 19.22 30.16 -3.63
C TYR A 107 17.78 30.42 -4.12
N PRO A 108 17.09 31.43 -3.57
CA PRO A 108 15.72 31.74 -3.95
C PRO A 108 15.60 32.05 -5.44
N LYS A 109 14.63 31.41 -6.09
CA LYS A 109 14.27 31.66 -7.49
C LYS A 109 12.94 32.42 -7.55
N PRO A 110 12.74 33.30 -8.54
CA PRO A 110 11.44 33.93 -8.76
C PRO A 110 10.40 32.87 -9.10
N ILE A 111 9.18 33.09 -8.61
CA ILE A 111 8.03 32.20 -8.84
C ILE A 111 6.94 33.01 -9.53
N GLY A 112 6.38 32.48 -10.60
CA GLY A 112 5.25 33.06 -11.31
C GLY A 112 3.96 32.96 -10.49
N GLY A 113 3.87 33.72 -9.40
CA GLY A 113 2.77 33.68 -8.42
C GLY A 113 1.36 33.68 -9.02
N PRO A 114 1.03 34.55 -9.99
CA PRO A 114 -0.29 34.55 -10.62
C PRO A 114 -0.62 33.25 -11.36
N LEU A 115 0.35 32.67 -12.07
CA LEU A 115 0.17 31.39 -12.76
C LEU A 115 0.04 30.25 -11.76
N MET A 116 0.91 30.21 -10.74
CA MET A 116 0.85 29.24 -9.65
C MET A 116 -0.53 29.27 -8.97
N LEU A 117 -1.03 30.46 -8.60
CA LEU A 117 -2.31 30.61 -7.93
C LEU A 117 -3.48 30.21 -8.84
N ALA A 118 -3.47 30.59 -10.12
CA ALA A 118 -4.53 30.22 -11.05
C ALA A 118 -4.64 28.69 -11.19
N VAL A 119 -3.50 28.01 -11.34
CA VAL A 119 -3.47 26.55 -11.48
C VAL A 119 -3.83 25.86 -10.16
N ALA A 120 -3.31 26.33 -9.03
CA ALA A 120 -3.64 25.78 -7.71
C ALA A 120 -5.13 25.95 -7.36
N LEU A 121 -5.77 27.05 -7.78
CA LEU A 121 -7.22 27.23 -7.62
C LEU A 121 -8.02 26.26 -8.49
N THR A 122 -7.55 25.95 -9.71
CA THR A 122 -8.21 24.94 -10.54
C THR A 122 -8.07 23.53 -9.96
N GLY A 123 -6.90 23.19 -9.42
CA GLY A 123 -6.68 21.94 -8.69
C GLY A 123 -7.59 21.81 -7.47
N LEU A 124 -7.55 22.83 -6.61
CA LEU A 124 -8.40 22.89 -5.42
C LEU A 124 -9.89 22.78 -5.75
N ALA A 125 -10.36 23.48 -6.79
CA ALA A 125 -11.76 23.40 -7.19
C ALA A 125 -12.18 21.98 -7.56
N ALA A 126 -11.33 21.24 -8.28
CA ALA A 126 -11.63 19.87 -8.67
C ALA A 126 -11.51 18.86 -7.53
N ASN A 127 -10.55 19.04 -6.63
CA ASN A 127 -10.44 18.23 -5.42
C ASN A 127 -11.69 18.43 -4.55
N VAL A 128 -12.13 19.68 -4.36
CA VAL A 128 -13.39 19.99 -3.66
C VAL A 128 -14.60 19.37 -4.36
N ILE A 129 -14.71 19.46 -5.69
CA ILE A 129 -15.80 18.81 -6.44
C ILE A 129 -15.78 17.29 -6.20
N SER A 130 -14.61 16.65 -6.27
CA SER A 130 -14.45 15.21 -6.06
C SER A 130 -14.85 14.80 -4.63
N VAL A 131 -14.42 15.57 -3.62
CA VAL A 131 -14.80 15.38 -2.22
C VAL A 131 -16.32 15.53 -2.03
N LEU A 132 -16.95 16.55 -2.61
CA LEU A 132 -18.40 16.76 -2.52
C LEU A 132 -19.20 15.65 -3.20
N LEU A 133 -18.73 15.14 -4.35
CA LEU A 133 -19.36 14.03 -5.07
C LEU A 133 -19.36 12.73 -4.24
N LEU A 134 -18.30 12.51 -3.46
CA LEU A 134 -18.11 11.29 -2.66
C LEU A 134 -18.60 11.40 -1.22
N HIS A 135 -18.73 12.60 -0.66
CA HIS A 135 -19.14 12.83 0.73
C HIS A 135 -20.44 12.10 1.09
N GLY A 136 -21.47 12.19 0.23
CA GLY A 136 -22.76 11.54 0.47
C GLY A 136 -22.74 10.00 0.45
N HIS A 137 -21.67 9.39 -0.08
CA HIS A 137 -21.54 7.94 -0.25
C HIS A 137 -20.37 7.36 0.59
N ALA A 138 -19.65 8.20 1.32
CA ALA A 138 -18.50 7.79 2.15
C ALA A 138 -18.88 6.78 3.25
N HIS A 139 -20.16 6.74 3.65
CA HIS A 139 -20.67 5.75 4.62
C HIS A 139 -21.11 4.43 3.99
N GLU A 140 -21.19 4.33 2.67
CA GLU A 140 -21.72 3.14 1.98
C GLU A 140 -20.71 2.00 1.89
N SER A 141 -19.40 2.30 1.87
CA SER A 141 -18.36 1.26 1.87
C SER A 141 -17.01 1.77 2.36
N MET A 142 -16.18 0.85 2.87
CA MET A 142 -14.80 1.12 3.26
C MET A 142 -13.97 1.69 2.10
N ASN A 143 -14.19 1.19 0.88
CA ASN A 143 -13.46 1.64 -0.31
C ASN A 143 -13.78 3.10 -0.65
N VAL A 144 -15.06 3.49 -0.59
CA VAL A 144 -15.48 4.88 -0.85
C VAL A 144 -15.00 5.79 0.28
N ARG A 145 -15.05 5.33 1.55
CA ARG A 145 -14.49 6.07 2.68
C ARG A 145 -12.99 6.31 2.53
N SER A 146 -12.24 5.30 2.10
CA SER A 146 -10.80 5.39 1.85
C SER A 146 -10.50 6.43 0.75
N ALA A 147 -11.19 6.33 -0.39
CA ALA A 147 -11.05 7.30 -1.47
C ALA A 147 -11.43 8.73 -1.05
N TYR A 148 -12.46 8.89 -0.22
CA TYR A 148 -12.85 10.18 0.32
C TYR A 148 -11.79 10.79 1.25
N LEU A 149 -11.22 9.99 2.17
CA LEU A 149 -10.16 10.44 3.07
C LEU A 149 -8.88 10.83 2.30
N HIS A 150 -8.54 10.07 1.26
CA HIS A 150 -7.43 10.39 0.35
C HIS A 150 -7.63 11.77 -0.29
N LEU A 151 -8.78 11.99 -0.94
CA LEU A 151 -9.09 13.27 -1.59
C LEU A 151 -9.18 14.46 -0.62
N MET A 152 -9.51 14.21 0.65
CA MET A 152 -9.41 15.24 1.69
C MET A 152 -7.96 15.63 1.97
N GLY A 153 -7.03 14.67 1.95
CA GLY A 153 -5.58 14.91 2.00
C GLY A 153 -5.11 15.79 0.84
N ASP A 154 -5.47 15.42 -0.39
CA ASP A 154 -5.16 16.20 -1.61
C ASP A 154 -5.77 17.61 -1.55
N THR A 155 -6.98 17.73 -1.03
CA THR A 155 -7.61 19.05 -0.83
C THR A 155 -6.78 19.90 0.14
N LEU A 156 -6.28 19.31 1.23
CA LEU A 156 -5.49 20.02 2.23
C LEU A 156 -4.13 20.47 1.67
N SER A 157 -3.46 19.62 0.87
CA SER A 157 -2.23 20.01 0.17
C SER A 157 -2.47 21.13 -0.84
N SER A 158 -3.53 21.04 -1.66
CA SER A 158 -3.90 22.11 -2.60
C SER A 158 -4.23 23.42 -1.89
N VAL A 159 -4.89 23.39 -0.72
CA VAL A 159 -5.12 24.59 0.11
C VAL A 159 -3.79 25.21 0.54
N ALA A 160 -2.80 24.42 0.98
CA ALA A 160 -1.48 24.92 1.34
C ALA A 160 -0.78 25.60 0.14
N VAL A 161 -0.89 25.04 -1.06
CA VAL A 161 -0.35 25.64 -2.29
C VAL A 161 -1.06 26.96 -2.62
N VAL A 162 -2.39 27.03 -2.52
CA VAL A 162 -3.16 28.27 -2.75
C VAL A 162 -2.75 29.36 -1.76
N ILE A 163 -2.63 29.04 -0.47
CA ILE A 163 -2.15 29.97 0.56
C ILE A 163 -0.74 30.46 0.20
N GLY A 164 0.15 29.56 -0.21
CA GLY A 164 1.49 29.91 -0.69
C GLY A 164 1.46 30.88 -1.87
N GLY A 165 0.64 30.61 -2.88
CA GLY A 165 0.45 31.49 -4.05
C GLY A 165 -0.03 32.89 -3.67
N VAL A 166 -1.00 33.00 -2.76
CA VAL A 166 -1.47 34.30 -2.24
C VAL A 166 -0.36 35.05 -1.51
N LEU A 167 0.42 34.36 -0.68
CA LEU A 167 1.53 34.94 0.07
C LEU A 167 2.64 35.47 -0.86
N ILE A 168 2.95 34.72 -1.92
CA ILE A 168 3.93 35.10 -2.94
C ILE A 168 3.45 36.34 -3.71
N ILE A 169 2.19 36.40 -4.13
CA ILE A 169 1.69 37.56 -4.90
C ILE A 169 1.66 38.83 -4.06
N LYS A 170 1.16 38.76 -2.82
CA LYS A 170 0.95 39.95 -1.98
C LYS A 170 2.23 40.48 -1.33
N TRP A 171 3.12 39.59 -0.91
CA TRP A 171 4.30 39.95 -0.10
C TRP A 171 5.63 39.50 -0.70
N ASN A 172 5.62 38.92 -1.91
CA ASN A 172 6.82 38.41 -2.59
C ASN A 172 7.62 37.39 -1.77
N LEU A 173 6.91 36.61 -0.93
CA LEU A 173 7.52 35.60 -0.04
C LEU A 173 7.83 34.30 -0.78
N THR A 174 8.83 34.32 -1.65
CA THR A 174 9.21 33.16 -2.48
C THR A 174 9.71 31.95 -1.68
N TRP A 175 10.14 32.13 -0.43
CA TRP A 175 10.55 31.06 0.48
C TRP A 175 9.38 30.19 0.96
N VAL A 176 8.13 30.66 0.81
CA VAL A 176 6.95 29.89 1.22
C VAL A 176 6.74 28.67 0.32
N ASP A 177 7.03 28.76 -0.97
CA ASP A 177 6.94 27.63 -1.90
C ASP A 177 7.78 26.43 -1.47
N PRO A 178 9.12 26.54 -1.23
CA PRO A 178 9.89 25.41 -0.75
C PRO A 178 9.49 24.94 0.65
N LEU A 179 8.94 25.81 1.52
CA LEU A 179 8.36 25.34 2.79
C LEU A 179 7.16 24.43 2.55
N VAL A 180 6.22 24.85 1.70
CA VAL A 180 5.04 24.05 1.35
C VAL A 180 5.47 22.75 0.66
N THR A 181 6.45 22.80 -0.25
CA THR A 181 7.06 21.60 -0.85
C THR A 181 7.57 20.63 0.20
N VAL A 182 8.33 21.10 1.20
CA VAL A 182 8.86 20.23 2.27
C VAL A 182 7.72 19.57 3.04
N LEU A 183 6.68 20.33 3.41
CA LEU A 183 5.54 19.78 4.14
C LEU A 183 4.81 18.70 3.35
N ILE A 184 4.50 18.96 2.08
CA ILE A 184 3.84 17.99 1.19
C ILE A 184 4.75 16.78 0.95
N SER A 185 6.04 16.99 0.67
CA SER A 185 6.99 15.90 0.41
C SER A 185 7.22 15.01 1.63
N LEU A 186 7.22 15.56 2.86
CA LEU A 186 7.32 14.75 4.08
C LEU A 186 6.07 13.90 4.33
N TYR A 187 4.90 14.46 4.01
CA TYR A 187 3.63 13.71 4.05
C TYR A 187 3.67 12.52 3.09
N ILE A 188 3.97 12.76 1.81
CA ILE A 188 4.05 11.72 0.77
C ILE A 188 5.14 10.70 1.11
N LEU A 189 6.30 11.15 1.62
CA LEU A 189 7.41 10.27 2.00
C LEU A 189 6.98 9.27 3.07
N ARG A 190 6.20 9.71 4.07
CA ARG A 190 5.68 8.83 5.12
C ARG A 190 4.76 7.76 4.53
N GLU A 191 3.76 8.18 3.75
CA GLU A 191 2.80 7.25 3.14
C GLU A 191 3.49 6.25 2.21
N GLY A 192 4.37 6.76 1.35
CA GLY A 192 5.17 5.94 0.45
C GLY A 192 6.07 4.95 1.21
N TYR A 193 6.70 5.37 2.31
CA TYR A 193 7.56 4.50 3.10
C TYR A 193 6.79 3.38 3.80
N GLU A 194 5.62 3.66 4.36
CA GLU A 194 4.77 2.63 5.00
C GLU A 194 4.37 1.53 4.00
N ILE A 195 3.95 1.92 2.79
CA ILE A 195 3.62 0.97 1.70
C ILE A 195 4.85 0.22 1.21
N LEU A 196 5.97 0.92 1.03
CA LEU A 196 7.23 0.33 0.56
C LEU A 196 7.72 -0.74 1.54
N ARG A 197 7.73 -0.42 2.83
CA ARG A 197 8.15 -1.35 3.88
C ARG A 197 7.26 -2.59 3.89
N GLY A 198 5.93 -2.42 3.89
CA GLY A 198 5.00 -3.56 3.87
C GLY A 198 5.17 -4.44 2.63
N SER A 199 5.42 -3.84 1.47
CA SER A 199 5.68 -4.59 0.23
C SER A 199 6.98 -5.38 0.30
N VAL A 200 8.05 -4.76 0.84
CA VAL A 200 9.34 -5.44 1.05
C VAL A 200 9.19 -6.60 2.04
N GLU A 201 8.46 -6.41 3.14
CA GLU A 201 8.19 -7.48 4.12
C GLU A 201 7.52 -8.69 3.46
N VAL A 202 6.52 -8.48 2.60
CA VAL A 202 5.89 -9.58 1.85
C VAL A 202 6.85 -10.24 0.86
N LEU A 203 7.68 -9.45 0.15
CA LEU A 203 8.68 -9.98 -0.80
C LEU A 203 9.79 -10.76 -0.09
N MET A 204 10.13 -10.39 1.14
CA MET A 204 11.11 -11.05 1.99
C MET A 204 10.51 -12.23 2.78
N GLU A 205 9.27 -12.60 2.49
CA GLU A 205 8.55 -13.71 3.14
C GLU A 205 8.46 -13.53 4.67
N ALA A 206 8.35 -12.27 5.11
CA ALA A 206 8.18 -11.95 6.51
C ALA A 206 6.91 -12.59 7.06
N SER A 207 7.01 -13.05 8.31
CA SER A 207 5.88 -13.62 9.02
C SER A 207 4.78 -12.57 9.19
N PRO A 208 3.53 -12.88 8.80
CA PRO A 208 2.42 -12.01 9.14
C PRO A 208 2.24 -11.96 10.66
N GLU A 209 1.46 -11.00 11.15
CA GLU A 209 1.16 -10.89 12.59
C GLU A 209 0.45 -12.14 13.11
N LEU A 210 1.23 -13.10 13.61
CA LEU A 210 0.79 -14.37 14.17
C LEU A 210 1.49 -14.61 15.51
N ASP A 211 0.73 -15.05 16.51
CA ASP A 211 1.31 -15.57 17.74
C ASP A 211 1.78 -17.02 17.52
N LEU A 212 3.01 -17.15 17.01
CA LEU A 212 3.63 -18.45 16.78
C LEU A 212 3.76 -19.28 18.07
N GLY A 213 3.83 -18.63 19.23
CA GLY A 213 3.86 -19.31 20.53
C GLY A 213 2.51 -19.92 20.90
N ALA A 214 1.41 -19.20 20.62
CA ALA A 214 0.06 -19.75 20.77
C ALA A 214 -0.19 -20.88 19.77
N ILE A 215 0.24 -20.72 18.52
CA ILE A 215 0.13 -21.77 17.49
C ILE A 215 0.89 -23.03 17.94
N LYS A 216 2.12 -22.88 18.46
CA LYS A 216 2.90 -24.02 18.96
C LYS A 216 2.15 -24.77 20.07
N ARG A 217 1.67 -24.05 21.09
CA ARG A 217 0.90 -24.66 22.19
C ARG A 217 -0.36 -25.37 21.70
N GLU A 218 -1.02 -24.81 20.70
CA GLU A 218 -2.22 -25.41 20.11
C GLU A 218 -1.89 -26.73 19.41
N VAL A 219 -0.85 -26.76 18.57
CA VAL A 219 -0.41 -27.96 17.87
C VAL A 219 0.10 -29.03 18.84
N GLU A 220 0.88 -28.65 19.85
CA GLU A 220 1.38 -29.56 20.89
C GLU A 220 0.28 -30.10 21.82
N SER A 221 -0.92 -29.51 21.81
CA SER A 221 -2.06 -30.04 22.56
C SER A 221 -2.77 -31.21 21.87
N ILE A 222 -2.42 -31.51 20.61
CA ILE A 222 -2.98 -32.63 19.86
C ILE A 222 -2.40 -33.94 20.37
N PRO A 223 -3.23 -34.94 20.75
CA PRO A 223 -2.73 -36.24 21.19
C PRO A 223 -1.81 -36.90 20.15
N GLY A 224 -0.65 -37.38 20.59
CA GLY A 224 0.36 -38.00 19.73
C GLY A 224 1.42 -37.03 19.20
N VAL A 225 1.24 -35.71 19.37
CA VAL A 225 2.29 -34.72 19.10
C VAL A 225 3.22 -34.60 20.30
N ARG A 226 4.51 -34.88 20.10
CA ARG A 226 5.56 -34.69 21.11
C ARG A 226 6.11 -33.28 21.09
N ASN A 227 6.25 -32.69 19.90
CA ASN A 227 6.76 -31.34 19.73
C ASN A 227 6.36 -30.75 18.37
N ALA A 228 6.19 -29.43 18.32
CA ALA A 228 6.04 -28.68 17.08
C ALA A 228 7.15 -27.62 16.96
N HIS A 229 7.84 -27.60 15.83
CA HIS A 229 9.00 -26.75 15.58
C HIS A 229 9.16 -26.41 14.10
N HIS A 230 10.17 -25.61 13.77
CA HIS A 230 10.48 -25.19 12.40
C HIS A 230 9.33 -24.47 11.69
N PHE A 231 8.72 -23.50 12.38
CA PHE A 231 7.59 -22.75 11.85
C PHE A 231 8.07 -21.70 10.86
N HIS A 232 7.56 -21.76 9.64
CA HIS A 232 7.62 -20.65 8.70
C HIS A 232 6.22 -20.26 8.30
N ALA A 233 5.97 -18.96 8.29
CA ALA A 233 4.70 -18.40 7.85
C ALA A 233 4.99 -17.22 6.95
N TRP A 234 4.30 -17.11 5.82
CA TRP A 234 4.50 -16.00 4.89
C TRP A 234 3.21 -15.70 4.12
N ARG A 235 3.19 -14.55 3.44
CA ARG A 235 2.10 -14.15 2.54
C ARG A 235 2.51 -14.29 1.09
N ILE A 236 1.61 -14.78 0.25
CA ILE A 236 1.79 -14.78 -1.22
C ILE A 236 1.04 -13.60 -1.87
N GLY A 237 -0.06 -13.18 -1.26
CA GLY A 237 -0.82 -11.98 -1.60
C GLY A 237 -1.48 -11.40 -0.35
N GLU A 238 -2.49 -10.55 -0.51
CA GLU A 238 -3.13 -9.88 0.63
C GLU A 238 -3.88 -10.83 1.58
N LYS A 239 -4.42 -11.95 1.05
CA LYS A 239 -5.36 -12.82 1.79
C LYS A 239 -4.84 -14.22 2.06
N GLU A 240 -3.76 -14.62 1.40
CA GLU A 240 -3.27 -15.99 1.40
C GLU A 240 -2.06 -16.07 2.34
N ILE A 241 -2.25 -16.70 3.50
CA ILE A 241 -1.21 -17.00 4.47
C ILE A 241 -0.82 -18.47 4.30
N HIS A 242 0.45 -18.69 4.01
CA HIS A 242 1.07 -20.01 3.93
C HIS A 242 1.79 -20.28 5.24
N PHE A 243 1.77 -21.54 5.67
CA PHE A 243 2.42 -22.01 6.88
C PHE A 243 3.06 -23.36 6.63
N GLU A 244 4.27 -23.56 7.14
CA GLU A 244 4.89 -24.87 7.22
C GLU A 244 5.46 -25.11 8.60
N CYS A 245 5.43 -26.35 9.05
CA CYS A 245 6.03 -26.77 10.29
C CYS A 245 6.45 -28.24 10.26
N HIS A 246 7.31 -28.59 11.22
CA HIS A 246 7.58 -29.97 11.58
C HIS A 246 6.80 -30.34 12.84
N VAL A 247 6.26 -31.55 12.85
CA VAL A 247 5.53 -32.13 13.97
C VAL A 247 6.17 -33.46 14.32
N GLU A 248 6.77 -33.52 15.49
CA GLU A 248 7.37 -34.73 16.02
C GLU A 248 6.31 -35.62 16.67
N VAL A 249 6.34 -36.89 16.31
CA VAL A 249 5.40 -37.92 16.77
C VAL A 249 6.16 -39.21 17.14
N ASP A 250 5.48 -40.13 17.81
CA ASP A 250 6.00 -41.49 17.99
C ASP A 250 5.97 -42.29 16.68
N ASP A 251 6.74 -43.37 16.61
CA ASP A 251 6.69 -44.29 15.46
C ASP A 251 5.28 -44.86 15.30
N MET A 252 4.67 -44.58 14.15
CA MET A 252 3.28 -44.91 13.88
C MET A 252 3.04 -45.13 12.38
N PRO A 253 1.98 -45.88 12.02
CA PRO A 253 1.56 -45.96 10.62
C PRO A 253 1.23 -44.59 10.05
N VAL A 254 1.56 -44.36 8.77
CA VAL A 254 1.29 -43.09 8.07
C VAL A 254 -0.18 -42.68 8.15
N SER A 255 -1.12 -43.63 8.14
CA SER A 255 -2.55 -43.35 8.28
C SER A 255 -2.94 -42.75 9.64
N ALA A 256 -2.24 -43.10 10.73
CA ALA A 256 -2.44 -42.49 12.04
C ALA A 256 -1.82 -41.08 12.08
N GLY A 257 -0.65 -40.91 11.47
CA GLY A 257 -0.02 -39.60 11.29
C GLY A 257 -0.88 -38.64 10.46
N GLN A 258 -1.55 -39.12 9.42
CA GLN A 258 -2.46 -38.31 8.60
C GLN A 258 -3.56 -37.66 9.44
N ALA A 259 -4.14 -38.39 10.41
CA ALA A 259 -5.16 -37.83 11.29
C ALA A 259 -4.62 -36.67 12.16
N ILE A 260 -3.35 -36.73 12.55
CA ILE A 260 -2.69 -35.61 13.26
C ILE A 260 -2.52 -34.42 12.31
N VAL A 261 -2.08 -34.65 11.07
CA VAL A 261 -1.94 -33.59 10.06
C VAL A 261 -3.28 -32.89 9.82
N ASP A 262 -4.35 -33.65 9.61
CA ASP A 262 -5.69 -33.11 9.35
C ASP A 262 -6.18 -32.24 10.53
N GLU A 263 -5.95 -32.68 11.78
CA GLU A 263 -6.29 -31.92 12.99
C GLU A 263 -5.45 -30.63 13.10
N VAL A 264 -4.15 -30.68 12.78
CA VAL A 264 -3.30 -29.49 12.72
C VAL A 264 -3.86 -28.50 11.71
N GLU A 265 -4.15 -28.95 10.48
CA GLU A 265 -4.71 -28.10 9.43
C GLU A 265 -6.02 -27.44 9.87
N GLU A 266 -6.93 -28.19 10.48
CA GLU A 266 -8.20 -27.67 10.98
C GLU A 266 -8.00 -26.58 12.03
N ARG A 267 -7.12 -26.82 13.03
CA ARG A 267 -6.85 -25.83 14.08
C ARG A 267 -6.17 -24.59 13.57
N LEU A 268 -5.31 -24.69 12.55
CA LEU A 268 -4.60 -23.56 11.98
C LEU A 268 -5.52 -22.61 11.18
N ARG A 269 -6.66 -23.10 10.66
CA ARG A 269 -7.65 -22.26 9.93
C ARG A 269 -8.15 -21.08 10.78
N LYS A 270 -8.27 -21.23 12.09
CA LYS A 270 -8.74 -20.15 12.99
C LYS A 270 -7.79 -18.95 13.06
N TYR A 271 -6.52 -19.15 12.69
CA TYR A 271 -5.51 -18.09 12.59
C TYR A 271 -5.49 -17.43 11.20
N GLY A 272 -6.43 -17.78 10.30
CA GLY A 272 -6.47 -17.27 8.93
C GLY A 272 -5.44 -17.89 8.00
N ILE A 273 -4.79 -18.99 8.42
CA ILE A 273 -3.85 -19.74 7.59
C ILE A 273 -4.64 -20.50 6.52
N THR A 274 -4.31 -20.27 5.25
CA THR A 274 -5.05 -20.78 4.10
C THR A 274 -4.41 -22.00 3.46
N HIS A 275 -3.10 -22.16 3.63
CA HIS A 275 -2.34 -23.28 3.09
C HIS A 275 -1.31 -23.74 4.13
N VAL A 276 -1.29 -25.04 4.42
CA VAL A 276 -0.45 -25.63 5.45
C VAL A 276 0.32 -26.81 4.85
N THR A 277 1.61 -26.89 5.17
CA THR A 277 2.42 -28.09 4.96
C THR A 277 2.94 -28.58 6.30
N VAL A 278 2.53 -29.77 6.72
CA VAL A 278 3.03 -30.40 7.96
C VAL A 278 3.97 -31.54 7.60
N GLN A 279 5.21 -31.47 8.07
CA GLN A 279 6.15 -32.59 7.97
C GLN A 279 6.14 -33.39 9.28
N LEU A 280 5.67 -34.63 9.22
CA LEU A 280 5.79 -35.57 10.35
C LEU A 280 7.21 -36.12 10.45
N GLU A 281 7.71 -36.25 11.67
CA GLU A 281 9.03 -36.83 11.95
C GLU A 281 9.11 -37.61 13.27
N VAL A 282 10.13 -38.46 13.37
CA VAL A 282 10.47 -39.23 14.58
C VAL A 282 11.94 -38.96 14.91
N ASP A 283 12.19 -38.25 16.01
CA ASP A 283 13.52 -37.97 16.56
C ASP A 283 14.57 -37.53 15.51
N ARG A 284 14.16 -36.67 14.54
CA ARG A 284 15.00 -36.29 13.38
C ARG A 284 15.79 -34.99 13.60
N CYS A 285 15.18 -33.97 14.19
CA CYS A 285 15.79 -32.65 14.35
C CYS A 285 16.48 -32.46 15.71
N GLU A 286 17.71 -31.98 15.70
CA GLU A 286 18.52 -31.72 16.91
C GLU A 286 18.17 -30.38 17.61
N GLY A 287 17.48 -29.45 16.93
CA GLY A 287 17.04 -28.16 17.45
C GLY A 287 15.53 -27.92 17.32
N LYS A 288 14.78 -28.12 18.42
CA LYS A 288 13.30 -28.13 18.45
C LYS A 288 12.66 -26.80 18.86
N GLY A 289 13.26 -25.71 18.38
CA GLY A 289 12.78 -24.33 18.57
C GLY A 289 11.64 -23.98 17.62
N VAL A 290 10.82 -22.98 18.00
CA VAL A 290 9.73 -22.48 17.13
C VAL A 290 10.28 -22.05 15.76
N ILE A 291 11.45 -21.38 15.74
CA ILE A 291 12.17 -21.00 14.53
C ILE A 291 13.49 -21.78 14.51
N CYS A 292 13.80 -22.46 13.39
CA CYS A 292 15.07 -23.18 13.24
C CYS A 292 16.25 -22.20 13.13
N GLY A 293 17.39 -22.53 13.73
CA GLY A 293 18.61 -21.73 13.68
C GLY A 293 18.73 -20.59 14.70
N LYS A 294 17.77 -20.46 15.64
CA LYS A 294 17.98 -19.71 16.87
C LYS A 294 18.45 -20.66 17.97
N GLU A 295 19.76 -20.70 18.20
CA GLU A 295 20.35 -21.13 19.48
C GLU A 295 20.17 -20.05 20.55
#